data_AF-T0HM50-F1
#
_entry.id   AF-T0HM50-F1
#
_cell.length_a   1.000
_cell.length_b   1.000
_cell.length_c   1.000
_cell.angle_alpha   90.00
_cell.angle_beta   90.00
_cell.angle_gamma   90.00
#
_symmetry.space_group_name_H-M   'P 1'
#
loop_
_entity.id
_entity.type
_entity.pdbx_description
1 polymer ?
#
loop_
_entity_poly.entity_id
_entity_poly.type
_entity_poly.pdbx_seq_one_letter_code
_entity_poly.pdbx_strand_id
1 'polypeptide(L)'
;MNLEDAMTAQTAITISPAAARFVRQWQEPSLPEKLGALLDQRTMLPDMPVIGPKSAAYLSQYIAACMPPSPTEDEFENMIGELSLVMVMPQSSEAGEEARLEIYWRALSSHALPDLYAAFDQILRKCRFFPTIAEIEQIIAPIRAKRMARVNRAGLLLLKHEREWVPPVADVVSIEEVAALRREARDGLAVSGEQR
;
A
#
# COMPACT_ATOMS: atom_id res chain seq x y z
N MET A 1 -51.54 -9.77 36.80
CA MET A 1 -51.80 -10.44 35.51
C MET A 1 -52.15 -9.34 34.53
N ASN A 2 -51.21 -8.98 33.66
CA ASN A 2 -51.39 -8.55 32.27
C ASN A 2 -50.03 -8.09 31.74
N LEU A 3 -49.55 -8.83 30.75
CA LEU A 3 -48.44 -8.53 29.86
C LEU A 3 -48.95 -7.58 28.78
N GLU A 4 -48.18 -6.51 28.49
CA GLU A 4 -48.24 -5.55 27.36
C GLU A 4 -47.56 -4.28 27.92
N ASP A 5 -46.47 -3.70 27.44
CA ASP A 5 -45.79 -3.71 26.15
C ASP A 5 -44.29 -3.48 26.38
N ALA A 6 -43.46 -4.47 26.04
CA ALA A 6 -42.04 -4.27 25.85
C ALA A 6 -41.79 -3.90 24.38
N MET A 7 -41.92 -2.62 24.03
CA MET A 7 -41.54 -2.12 22.71
C MET A 7 -40.03 -1.88 22.67
N THR A 8 -39.33 -2.88 22.16
CA THR A 8 -37.93 -2.89 21.79
C THR A 8 -37.67 -1.80 20.73
N ALA A 9 -37.05 -0.69 21.11
CA ALA A 9 -36.49 0.26 20.16
C ALA A 9 -35.17 -0.32 19.61
N GLN A 10 -35.28 -1.16 18.57
CA GLN A 10 -34.14 -1.50 17.72
C GLN A 10 -33.85 -0.28 16.84
N THR A 11 -32.87 0.50 17.28
CA THR A 11 -32.22 1.53 16.47
C THR A 11 -31.50 0.83 15.31
N ALA A 12 -32.19 0.70 14.18
CA ALA A 12 -31.56 0.31 12.93
C ALA A 12 -30.55 1.39 12.54
N ILE A 13 -29.27 1.13 12.80
CA ILE A 13 -28.17 1.93 12.27
C ILE A 13 -28.21 1.73 10.76
N THR A 14 -28.88 2.65 10.08
CA THR A 14 -28.92 2.69 8.62
C THR A 14 -27.54 3.14 8.18
N ILE A 15 -26.65 2.19 7.92
CA ILE A 15 -25.36 2.48 7.29
C ILE A 15 -25.69 2.98 5.89
N SER A 16 -25.47 4.28 5.68
CA SER A 16 -25.73 4.92 4.39
C SER A 16 -24.94 4.21 3.28
N PRO A 17 -25.55 3.90 2.12
CA PRO A 17 -24.84 3.29 0.99
C PRO A 17 -23.70 4.18 0.44
N ALA A 18 -23.66 5.47 0.83
CA ALA A 18 -22.53 6.34 0.57
C ALA A 18 -21.29 5.97 1.41
N ALA A 19 -21.46 5.51 2.66
CA ALA A 19 -20.35 5.09 3.53
C ALA A 19 -19.71 3.78 3.05
N ALA A 20 -20.51 2.84 2.51
CA ALA A 20 -20.01 1.60 1.92
C ALA A 20 -19.11 1.83 0.69
N ARG A 21 -19.26 2.95 -0.03
CA ARG A 21 -18.38 3.31 -1.15
C ARG A 21 -17.02 3.87 -0.73
N PHE A 22 -16.87 4.38 0.49
CA PHE A 22 -15.63 5.04 0.95
C PHE A 22 -14.53 4.06 1.39
N VAL A 23 -14.84 2.78 1.64
CA VAL A 23 -13.86 1.77 2.09
C VAL A 23 -13.15 1.07 0.90
N ARG A 24 -13.65 1.22 -0.33
CA ARG A 24 -13.07 0.56 -1.53
C ARG A 24 -11.70 1.09 -1.96
N GLN A 25 -11.20 2.17 -1.37
CA GLN A 25 -9.94 2.78 -1.77
C GLN A 25 -9.07 3.03 -0.55
N TRP A 26 -8.47 1.98 -0.01
CA TRP A 26 -7.23 2.18 0.75
C TRP A 26 -6.25 2.90 -0.18
N GLN A 27 -5.90 4.14 0.18
CA GLN A 27 -4.92 4.93 -0.55
C GLN A 27 -3.57 4.74 0.11
N GLU A 28 -2.58 4.44 -0.72
CA GLU A 28 -1.19 4.37 -0.26
C GLU A 28 -0.77 5.74 0.31
N PRO A 29 -0.11 5.78 1.48
CA PRO A 29 0.40 7.01 2.05
C PRO A 29 1.28 7.77 1.06
N SER A 30 1.06 9.08 0.92
CA SER A 30 1.81 9.91 -0.02
C SER A 30 3.27 10.06 0.42
N LEU A 31 4.19 9.79 -0.50
CA LEU A 31 5.62 10.09 -0.33
C LEU A 31 6.03 11.32 -1.15
N PRO A 32 7.10 12.02 -0.76
CA PRO A 32 7.76 12.98 -1.63
C PRO A 32 8.09 12.35 -2.99
N GLU A 33 7.81 13.07 -4.08
CA GLU A 33 7.87 12.57 -5.46
C GLU A 33 9.20 11.86 -5.79
N LYS A 34 10.33 12.45 -5.37
CA LYS A 34 11.66 11.84 -5.56
C LYS A 34 11.83 10.50 -4.84
N LEU A 35 11.26 10.35 -3.64
CA LEU A 35 11.30 9.09 -2.91
C LEU A 35 10.34 8.07 -3.52
N GLY A 36 9.14 8.50 -3.92
CA GLY A 36 8.19 7.64 -4.65
C GLY A 36 8.83 7.06 -5.92
N ALA A 37 9.47 7.91 -6.73
CA ALA A 37 10.16 7.48 -7.94
C ALA A 37 11.28 6.47 -7.66
N LEU A 38 12.02 6.60 -6.55
CA LEU A 38 13.04 5.63 -6.14
C LEU A 38 12.44 4.27 -5.76
N LEU A 39 11.23 4.24 -5.23
CA LEU A 39 10.51 2.99 -4.92
C LEU A 39 9.98 2.30 -6.19
N ASP A 40 9.79 3.03 -7.28
CA ASP A 40 9.26 2.48 -8.53
C ASP A 40 10.37 1.96 -9.46
N GLN A 41 11.61 2.40 -9.26
CA GLN A 41 12.78 1.87 -9.99
C GLN A 41 13.05 0.42 -9.60
N ARG A 42 13.57 -0.40 -10.53
CA ARG A 42 13.88 -1.82 -10.29
C ARG A 42 15.37 -2.05 -10.05
N THR A 43 15.91 -1.38 -9.04
CA THR A 43 17.36 -1.36 -8.71
C THR A 43 17.67 -2.36 -7.59
N MET A 44 18.82 -3.03 -7.63
CA MET A 44 19.23 -3.94 -6.55
C MET A 44 19.89 -3.15 -5.40
N LEU A 45 19.96 -3.74 -4.20
CA LEU A 45 20.53 -3.08 -3.00
C LEU A 45 21.90 -2.41 -3.23
N PRO A 46 22.88 -3.02 -3.93
CA PRO A 46 24.17 -2.37 -4.20
C PRO A 46 24.05 -1.07 -5.00
N ASP A 47 23.12 -1.05 -5.97
CA ASP A 47 22.91 0.04 -6.92
C ASP A 47 21.95 1.12 -6.39
N MET A 48 21.31 0.90 -5.24
CA MET A 48 20.42 1.90 -4.62
C MET A 48 21.22 3.09 -4.07
N PRO A 49 20.70 4.33 -4.12
CA PRO A 49 21.37 5.46 -3.49
C PRO A 49 21.33 5.34 -1.96
N VAL A 50 22.36 5.83 -1.28
CA VAL A 50 22.32 6.07 0.16
C VAL A 50 21.51 7.34 0.40
N ILE A 51 20.40 7.21 1.14
CA ILE A 51 19.53 8.34 1.46
C ILE A 51 20.00 9.07 2.72
N GLY A 52 19.60 10.34 2.86
CA GLY A 52 19.84 11.12 4.08
C GLY A 52 18.80 10.89 5.18
N PRO A 53 19.02 11.43 6.40
CA PRO A 53 18.20 11.14 7.58
C PRO A 53 16.76 11.64 7.45
N LYS A 54 16.52 12.77 6.76
CA LYS A 54 15.15 13.27 6.49
C LYS A 54 14.35 12.29 5.63
N SER A 55 14.97 11.75 4.59
CA SER A 55 14.36 10.75 3.71
C SER A 55 14.12 9.44 4.45
N ALA A 56 15.05 9.02 5.31
CA ALA A 56 14.87 7.85 6.15
C ALA A 56 13.67 8.01 7.10
N ALA A 57 13.51 9.17 7.74
CA ALA A 57 12.34 9.44 8.58
C ALA A 57 11.02 9.32 7.80
N TYR A 58 10.95 9.85 6.57
CA TYR A 58 9.77 9.69 5.72
C TYR A 58 9.50 8.23 5.33
N LEU A 59 10.53 7.46 4.98
CA LEU A 59 10.36 6.05 4.63
C LEU A 59 9.91 5.21 5.83
N SER A 60 10.42 5.50 7.03
CA SER A 60 9.98 4.81 8.25
C SER A 60 8.49 5.06 8.54
N GLN A 61 8.05 6.33 8.44
CA GLN A 61 6.65 6.70 8.59
C GLN A 61 5.77 6.05 7.50
N TYR A 62 6.25 6.03 6.27
CA TYR A 62 5.57 5.40 5.15
C TYR A 62 5.38 3.89 5.38
N ILE A 63 6.43 3.15 5.77
CA ILE A 63 6.32 1.71 6.04
C ILE A 63 5.31 1.43 7.15
N ALA A 64 5.36 2.21 8.24
CA ALA A 64 4.41 2.08 9.35
C ALA A 64 2.97 2.37 8.92
N ALA A 65 2.76 3.36 8.05
CA ALA A 65 1.46 3.71 7.51
C ALA A 65 0.99 2.79 6.37
N CYS A 66 1.87 1.99 5.77
CA CYS A 66 1.58 1.05 4.69
C CYS A 66 0.97 -0.29 5.16
N MET A 67 0.30 -0.28 6.31
CA MET A 67 -0.45 -1.42 6.84
C MET A 67 -1.93 -1.26 6.45
N PRO A 68 -2.41 -1.95 5.40
CA PRO A 68 -3.81 -1.89 5.03
C PRO A 68 -4.70 -2.58 6.07
N PRO A 69 -5.99 -2.19 6.16
CA PRO A 69 -6.92 -2.83 7.06
C PRO A 69 -7.18 -4.29 6.65
N SER A 70 -7.34 -5.16 7.64
CA SER A 70 -7.92 -6.48 7.47
C SER A 70 -9.43 -6.37 7.24
N PRO A 71 -10.04 -7.28 6.47
CA PRO A 71 -11.49 -7.32 6.32
C PRO A 71 -12.15 -7.62 7.66
N THR A 72 -13.35 -7.07 7.87
CA THR A 72 -14.30 -7.62 8.86
C THR A 72 -15.07 -8.80 8.25
N GLU A 73 -15.66 -9.64 9.09
CA GLU A 73 -16.49 -10.76 8.65
C GLU A 73 -17.67 -10.25 7.82
N ASP A 74 -18.46 -9.30 8.33
CA ASP A 74 -19.56 -8.64 7.60
C ASP A 74 -19.15 -8.12 6.21
N GLU A 75 -18.00 -7.45 6.09
CA GLU A 75 -17.51 -6.97 4.78
C GLU A 75 -17.21 -8.13 3.83
N PHE A 76 -16.64 -9.22 4.35
CA PHE A 76 -16.34 -10.40 3.58
C PHE A 76 -17.59 -11.16 3.14
N GLU A 77 -18.56 -11.32 4.04
CA GLU A 77 -19.86 -11.91 3.73
C GLU A 77 -20.57 -11.13 2.63
N ASN A 78 -20.56 -9.80 2.72
CA ASN A 78 -21.13 -8.94 1.68
C ASN A 78 -20.41 -9.13 0.33
N MET A 79 -19.07 -9.22 0.29
CA MET A 79 -18.33 -9.46 -0.95
C MET A 79 -18.68 -10.82 -1.59
N ILE A 80 -18.76 -11.88 -0.78
CA ILE A 80 -19.12 -13.23 -1.24
C ILE A 80 -20.59 -13.29 -1.69
N GLY A 81 -21.48 -12.64 -0.95
CA GLY A 81 -22.90 -12.49 -1.30
C GLY A 81 -23.10 -11.72 -2.60
N GLU A 82 -22.35 -10.63 -2.82
CA GLU A 82 -22.37 -9.92 -4.10
C GLU A 82 -21.93 -10.85 -5.26
N LEU A 83 -20.87 -11.65 -5.09
CA LEU A 83 -20.46 -12.60 -6.13
C LEU A 83 -21.52 -13.68 -6.40
N SER A 84 -22.15 -14.22 -5.36
CA SER A 84 -23.12 -15.31 -5.50
C SER A 84 -24.38 -14.89 -6.27
N LEU A 85 -24.72 -13.60 -6.25
CA LEU A 85 -25.84 -13.03 -7.01
C LEU A 85 -25.56 -12.95 -8.52
N VAL A 86 -24.31 -12.72 -8.92
CA VAL A 86 -23.92 -12.52 -10.33
C VAL A 86 -23.30 -13.74 -10.97
N MET A 87 -22.73 -14.64 -10.19
CA MET A 87 -21.98 -15.80 -10.69
C MET A 87 -22.76 -17.09 -10.56
N VAL A 88 -22.62 -17.96 -11.55
CA VAL A 88 -23.23 -19.30 -11.51
C VAL A 88 -22.56 -20.13 -10.41
N MET A 89 -23.35 -20.51 -9.40
CA MET A 89 -22.94 -21.40 -8.32
C MET A 89 -23.63 -22.77 -8.39
N PRO A 90 -22.96 -23.84 -7.94
CA PRO A 90 -23.61 -25.09 -7.62
C PRO A 90 -24.67 -24.88 -6.53
N GLN A 91 -25.85 -25.48 -6.72
CA GLN A 91 -26.91 -25.48 -5.72
C GLN A 91 -26.43 -26.19 -4.45
N SER A 92 -26.67 -25.56 -3.30
CA SER A 92 -26.35 -26.09 -1.97
C SER A 92 -27.55 -25.92 -1.06
N SER A 93 -27.62 -26.71 0.00
CA SER A 93 -28.50 -26.39 1.12
C SER A 93 -28.00 -25.15 1.85
N GLU A 94 -28.87 -24.49 2.61
CA GLU A 94 -28.52 -23.34 3.46
C GLU A 94 -27.32 -23.65 4.38
N ALA A 95 -27.32 -24.79 5.07
CA ALA A 95 -26.18 -25.24 5.87
C ALA A 95 -24.88 -25.44 5.06
N GLY A 96 -25.00 -25.79 3.77
CA GLY A 96 -23.86 -25.91 2.87
C GLY A 96 -23.32 -24.57 2.37
N GLU A 97 -24.18 -23.55 2.31
CA GLU A 97 -23.79 -22.17 1.97
C GLU A 97 -23.06 -21.51 3.14
N GLU A 98 -23.57 -21.66 4.36
CA GLU A 98 -22.93 -21.18 5.59
C GLU A 98 -21.55 -21.82 5.79
N ALA A 99 -21.45 -23.15 5.68
CA ALA A 99 -20.16 -23.85 5.77
C ALA A 99 -19.17 -23.41 4.68
N ARG A 100 -19.66 -23.10 3.47
CA ARG A 100 -18.82 -22.57 2.40
C ARG A 100 -18.28 -21.19 2.79
N LEU A 101 -19.15 -20.30 3.26
CA LEU A 101 -18.77 -18.96 3.68
C LEU A 101 -17.69 -19.00 4.78
N GLU A 102 -17.86 -19.85 5.79
CA GLU A 102 -16.88 -20.04 6.86
C GLU A 102 -15.52 -20.52 6.33
N ILE A 103 -15.51 -21.49 5.41
CA ILE A 103 -14.27 -21.99 4.78
C ILE A 103 -13.56 -20.88 4.00
N TYR A 104 -14.32 -20.07 3.26
CA TYR A 104 -13.78 -18.94 2.51
C TYR A 104 -13.21 -17.86 3.44
N TRP A 105 -13.93 -17.53 4.51
CA TRP A 105 -13.49 -16.57 5.52
C TRP A 105 -12.19 -17.03 6.18
N ARG A 106 -12.12 -18.29 6.62
CA ARG A 106 -10.93 -18.86 7.24
C ARG A 106 -9.72 -18.83 6.30
N ALA A 107 -9.93 -19.04 5.01
CA ALA A 107 -8.84 -19.02 4.04
C ALA A 107 -8.38 -17.60 3.69
N LEU A 108 -9.31 -16.65 3.55
CA LEU A 108 -9.05 -15.35 2.93
C LEU A 108 -8.96 -14.18 3.92
N SER A 109 -9.35 -14.35 5.18
CA SER A 109 -9.31 -13.31 6.24
C SER A 109 -7.91 -12.75 6.52
N SER A 110 -6.85 -13.48 6.18
CA SER A 110 -5.47 -13.02 6.35
C SER A 110 -5.03 -11.97 5.32
N HIS A 111 -5.79 -11.79 4.22
CA HIS A 111 -5.48 -10.79 3.21
C HIS A 111 -5.95 -9.41 3.63
N ALA A 112 -5.34 -8.40 3.01
CA ALA A 112 -5.79 -7.04 3.18
C ALA A 112 -7.13 -6.82 2.48
N LEU A 113 -8.06 -6.10 3.11
CA LEU A 113 -9.34 -5.72 2.54
C LEU A 113 -9.23 -5.08 1.13
N PRO A 114 -8.30 -4.13 0.86
CA PRO A 114 -8.16 -3.59 -0.50
C PRO A 114 -7.69 -4.60 -1.55
N ASP A 115 -6.90 -5.62 -1.16
CA ASP A 115 -6.49 -6.67 -2.09
C ASP A 115 -7.67 -7.57 -2.45
N LEU A 116 -8.50 -7.87 -1.45
CA LEU A 116 -9.73 -8.62 -1.64
C LEU A 116 -10.63 -7.88 -2.62
N TYR A 117 -10.99 -6.61 -2.37
CA TYR A 117 -11.82 -5.83 -3.29
C TYR A 117 -11.28 -5.83 -4.72
N ALA A 118 -9.98 -5.59 -4.89
CA ALA A 118 -9.35 -5.60 -6.22
C ALA A 118 -9.37 -7.00 -6.88
N ALA A 119 -9.32 -8.07 -6.09
CA ALA A 119 -9.47 -9.44 -6.58
C ALA A 119 -10.91 -9.75 -6.97
N PHE A 120 -11.90 -9.38 -6.14
CA PHE A 120 -13.33 -9.51 -6.42
C PHE A 120 -13.73 -8.78 -7.71
N ASP A 121 -13.24 -7.55 -7.93
CA ASP A 121 -13.44 -6.82 -9.18
C ASP A 121 -12.83 -7.55 -10.40
N GLN A 122 -11.70 -8.24 -10.23
CA GLN A 122 -11.10 -9.03 -11.31
C GLN A 122 -11.85 -10.34 -11.57
N ILE A 123 -12.36 -11.00 -10.53
CA ILE A 123 -13.17 -12.21 -10.63
C ILE A 123 -14.41 -11.93 -11.49
N LEU A 124 -15.13 -10.84 -11.20
CA LEU A 124 -16.31 -10.44 -11.96
C LEU A 124 -16.06 -10.24 -13.46
N ARG A 125 -14.81 -9.91 -13.84
CA ARG A 125 -14.43 -9.65 -15.25
C ARG A 125 -13.86 -10.87 -15.96
N LYS A 126 -13.27 -11.82 -15.22
CA LYS A 126 -12.45 -12.90 -15.78
C LYS A 126 -13.02 -14.28 -15.56
N CYS A 127 -13.76 -14.49 -14.47
CA CYS A 127 -14.26 -15.79 -14.08
C CYS A 127 -15.69 -16.00 -14.58
N ARG A 128 -15.95 -17.18 -15.14
CA ARG A 128 -17.29 -17.58 -15.62
C ARG A 128 -18.12 -18.25 -14.53
N PHE A 129 -17.46 -18.96 -13.63
CA PHE A 129 -18.05 -19.68 -12.51
C PHE A 129 -17.54 -19.09 -11.21
N PHE A 130 -18.27 -19.36 -10.12
CA PHE A 130 -17.82 -18.97 -8.79
C PHE A 130 -16.43 -19.54 -8.50
N PRO A 131 -15.42 -18.69 -8.20
CA PRO A 131 -14.04 -19.11 -8.14
C PRO A 131 -13.77 -19.92 -6.87
N THR A 132 -12.89 -20.91 -6.99
CA THR A 132 -12.30 -21.61 -5.85
C THR A 132 -11.34 -20.72 -5.08
N ILE A 133 -11.06 -21.06 -3.81
CA ILE A 133 -10.04 -20.36 -2.99
C ILE A 133 -8.69 -20.28 -3.72
N ALA A 134 -8.27 -21.35 -4.39
CA ALA A 134 -7.01 -21.36 -5.13
C ALA A 134 -6.99 -20.35 -6.28
N GLU A 135 -8.10 -20.18 -7.00
CA GLU A 135 -8.22 -19.18 -8.07
C GLU A 135 -8.23 -17.75 -7.49
N ILE A 136 -8.90 -17.54 -6.36
CA ILE A 136 -8.88 -16.25 -5.65
C ILE A 136 -7.44 -15.89 -5.23
N GLU A 137 -6.72 -16.84 -4.63
CA GLU A 137 -5.31 -16.66 -4.22
C GLU A 137 -4.40 -16.31 -5.41
N GLN A 138 -4.59 -16.97 -6.56
CA GLN A 138 -3.84 -16.67 -7.78
C GLN A 138 -4.10 -15.25 -8.29
N ILE A 139 -5.30 -14.71 -8.09
CA ILE A 139 -5.66 -13.33 -8.45
C ILE A 139 -5.09 -12.33 -7.44
N ILE A 140 -5.14 -12.65 -6.14
CA ILE A 140 -4.63 -11.79 -5.06
C ILE A 140 -3.11 -11.66 -5.12
N ALA A 141 -2.39 -12.74 -5.36
CA ALA A 141 -0.92 -12.78 -5.33
C ALA A 141 -0.24 -11.63 -6.11
N PRO A 142 -0.54 -11.37 -7.40
CA PRO A 142 0.05 -10.26 -8.14
C PRO A 142 -0.40 -8.87 -7.67
N ILE A 143 -1.59 -8.75 -7.08
CA ILE A 143 -2.09 -7.47 -6.51
C ILE A 143 -1.26 -7.13 -5.26
N ARG A 144 -1.18 -8.08 -4.33
CA ARG A 144 -0.38 -7.97 -3.10
C ARG A 144 1.10 -7.76 -3.39
N ALA A 145 1.64 -8.48 -4.39
CA ALA A 145 3.05 -8.40 -4.75
C ALA A 145 3.50 -6.97 -5.10
N LYS A 146 2.66 -6.19 -5.77
CA LYS A 146 2.96 -4.79 -6.12
C LYS A 146 3.11 -3.92 -4.87
N ARG A 147 2.18 -4.01 -3.92
CA ARG A 147 2.26 -3.27 -2.64
C ARG A 147 3.50 -3.71 -1.84
N MET A 148 3.68 -5.01 -1.68
CA MET A 148 4.81 -5.56 -0.92
C MET A 148 6.15 -5.20 -1.53
N ALA A 149 6.25 -5.12 -2.86
CA ALA A 149 7.47 -4.68 -3.52
C ALA A 149 7.89 -3.26 -3.11
N ARG A 150 6.95 -2.30 -3.07
CA ARG A 150 7.24 -0.92 -2.65
C ARG A 150 7.64 -0.85 -1.17
N VAL A 151 6.91 -1.52 -0.28
CA VAL A 151 7.21 -1.57 1.15
C VAL A 151 8.58 -2.22 1.42
N ASN A 152 8.86 -3.36 0.80
CA ASN A 152 10.14 -4.05 0.94
C ASN A 152 11.29 -3.17 0.45
N ARG A 153 11.07 -2.42 -0.63
CA ARG A 153 12.09 -1.52 -1.19
C ARG A 153 12.34 -0.30 -0.30
N ALA A 154 11.30 0.26 0.29
CA ALA A 154 11.45 1.28 1.32
C ALA A 154 12.28 0.73 2.50
N GLY A 155 12.02 -0.51 2.92
CA GLY A 155 12.80 -1.21 3.94
C GLY A 155 14.27 -1.40 3.56
N LEU A 156 14.57 -1.75 2.30
CA LEU A 156 15.95 -1.87 1.82
C LEU A 156 16.69 -0.53 1.82
N LEU A 157 16.03 0.56 1.43
CA LEU A 157 16.62 1.91 1.47
C LEU A 157 16.91 2.37 2.91
N LEU A 158 16.02 2.05 3.85
CA LEU A 158 16.26 2.28 5.28
C LEU A 158 17.45 1.48 5.80
N LEU A 159 17.48 0.18 5.51
CA LEU A 159 18.59 -0.69 5.89
C LEU A 159 19.91 -0.18 5.32
N LYS A 160 19.91 0.30 4.07
CA LYS A 160 21.10 0.88 3.44
C LYS A 160 21.54 2.17 4.14
N HIS A 161 20.59 3.05 4.47
CA HIS A 161 20.86 4.25 5.25
C HIS A 161 21.52 3.92 6.60
N GLU A 162 20.94 2.99 7.37
CA GLU A 162 21.46 2.59 8.68
C GLU A 162 22.89 2.03 8.62
N ARG A 163 23.26 1.39 7.51
CA ARG A 163 24.56 0.74 7.34
C ARG A 163 25.64 1.62 6.73
N GLU A 164 25.27 2.47 5.78
CA GLU A 164 26.21 3.16 4.89
C GLU A 164 26.19 4.68 5.06
N TRP A 165 25.15 5.24 5.68
CA TRP A 165 25.08 6.70 5.84
C TRP A 165 26.09 7.17 6.88
N VAL A 166 26.95 8.10 6.44
CA VAL A 166 27.86 8.85 7.30
C VAL A 166 27.41 10.30 7.28
N PRO A 167 27.33 10.98 8.45
CA PRO A 167 27.11 12.43 8.47
C PRO A 167 28.10 13.11 7.53
N PRO A 168 27.67 14.12 6.75
CA PRO A 168 28.62 14.92 6.00
C PRO A 168 29.69 15.40 6.99
N VAL A 169 30.93 14.96 6.79
CA VAL A 169 32.05 15.53 7.54
C VAL A 169 31.98 17.00 7.23
N ALA A 170 31.82 17.82 8.27
CA ALA A 170 31.96 19.26 8.14
C ALA A 170 33.44 19.51 7.82
N ASP A 171 33.84 19.23 6.58
CA ASP A 171 34.97 19.90 5.97
C ASP A 171 34.50 21.34 5.90
N VAL A 172 34.85 22.07 6.95
CA VAL A 172 34.71 23.51 7.04
C VAL A 172 35.64 24.03 5.94
N VAL A 173 35.16 24.05 4.70
CA VAL A 173 35.77 24.90 3.69
C VAL A 173 35.63 26.28 4.30
N SER A 174 36.76 26.83 4.74
CA SER A 174 36.79 28.15 5.34
C SER A 174 36.09 29.10 4.36
N ILE A 175 35.35 30.09 4.88
CA ILE A 175 34.78 31.15 4.03
C ILE A 175 35.89 31.78 3.16
N GLU A 176 37.14 31.75 3.64
CA GLU A 176 38.33 32.19 2.92
C GLU A 176 38.71 31.28 1.75
N GLU A 177 38.58 29.96 1.88
CA GLU A 177 38.85 28.98 0.82
C GLU A 177 37.78 29.06 -0.28
N VAL A 178 36.50 29.25 0.09
CA VAL A 178 35.43 29.53 -0.87
C VAL A 178 35.67 30.86 -1.60
N ALA A 179 36.16 31.88 -0.90
CA ALA A 179 36.50 33.17 -1.50
C ALA A 179 37.76 33.12 -2.39
N ALA A 180 38.71 32.22 -2.10
CA ALA A 180 39.87 31.96 -2.94
C ALA A 180 39.46 31.26 -4.23
N LEU A 181 38.66 30.18 -4.15
CA LEU A 181 38.16 29.46 -5.32
C LEU A 181 37.27 30.33 -6.23
N ARG A 182 36.47 31.24 -5.64
CA ARG A 182 35.68 32.22 -6.42
C ARG A 182 36.53 33.26 -7.15
N ARG A 183 37.67 33.65 -6.57
CA ARG A 183 38.62 34.57 -7.23
C ARG A 183 39.33 33.85 -8.39
N GLU A 184 39.85 32.66 -8.13
CA GLU A 184 40.54 31.85 -9.14
C GLU A 184 39.62 31.48 -10.33
N ALA A 185 38.36 31.14 -10.07
CA ALA A 185 37.37 30.89 -11.13
C ALA A 185 37.01 32.16 -11.93
N ARG A 186 37.00 33.33 -11.29
CA ARG A 186 36.75 34.63 -11.96
C ARG A 186 37.94 35.01 -12.85
N ASP A 187 39.16 34.77 -12.39
CA ASP A 187 40.38 35.11 -13.12
C ASP A 187 40.64 34.14 -14.28
N GLY A 188 40.34 32.84 -14.12
CA GLY A 188 40.41 31.85 -15.20
C GLY A 188 39.43 32.09 -16.36
N LEU A 189 38.25 32.68 -16.06
CA LEU A 189 37.27 33.11 -17.06
C LEU A 189 37.71 34.39 -17.79
N ALA A 190 38.49 35.27 -17.15
CA ALA A 190 39.03 36.48 -17.79
C ALA A 190 40.15 36.14 -18.78
N VAL A 191 41.04 35.20 -18.42
CA VAL A 191 42.17 34.77 -19.28
C VAL A 191 41.69 33.99 -20.52
N SER A 192 40.56 33.28 -20.42
CA SER A 192 39.98 32.56 -21.56
C SER A 192 39.19 33.46 -22.53
N GLY A 193 38.95 34.73 -22.17
CA GLY A 193 38.23 35.71 -22.99
C GLY A 193 39.13 36.59 -23.88
N GLU A 194 40.45 36.58 -23.67
CA GLU A 194 41.41 37.44 -24.39
C GLU A 194 42.09 36.75 -25.59
N GLN A 195 41.73 35.50 -25.92
CA GLN A 195 42.17 34.82 -27.14
C GLN A 195 41.01 34.63 -28.13
N ARG A 196 40.49 35.72 -28.69
CA ARG A 196 39.75 35.73 -29.96
C ARG A 196 40.01 36.99 -30.76
#